data_AF-A0A2H0C487-F1
#
_entry.id   AF-A0A2H0C487-F1
#
_cell.length_a   1.000
_cell.length_b   1.000
_cell.length_c   1.000
_cell.angle_alpha   90.00
_cell.angle_beta   90.00
_cell.angle_gamma   90.00
#
_symmetry.space_group_name_H-M   'P 1'
#
loop_
_entity.id
_entity.type
_entity.pdbx_description
1 polymer ?
#
loop_
_entity_poly.entity_id
_entity_poly.type
_entity_poly.pdbx_seq_one_letter_code
_entity_poly.pdbx_strand_id
1 'polypeptide(L)'
;MRNTKHRSFFYFSLVYLIATTFVQHRDISRYSLPLWPMACIAFESFFTSKKFKIAAMILLPAIFLYAWNFFVQNVMPIGEWQPFL
;
A
#
# COMPACT_ATOMS: atom_id res chain seq x y z
N MET A 1 -25.32 17.65 -5.49
CA MET A 1 -24.91 16.66 -4.45
C MET A 1 -24.74 17.38 -3.11
N ARG A 2 -25.77 17.35 -2.26
CA ARG A 2 -25.80 18.00 -0.93
C ARG A 2 -24.81 17.32 0.02
N ASN A 3 -24.27 18.12 0.94
CA ASN A 3 -23.22 17.85 1.93
C ASN A 3 -23.18 16.41 2.51
N THR A 4 -22.43 15.49 1.90
CA THR A 4 -22.17 14.15 2.47
C THR A 4 -20.81 14.15 3.18
N LYS A 5 -20.75 13.54 4.37
CA LYS A 5 -19.54 13.47 5.23
C LYS A 5 -18.32 12.89 4.50
N HIS A 6 -18.55 12.05 3.48
CA HIS A 6 -17.50 11.39 2.68
C HIS A 6 -17.17 12.10 1.37
N ARG A 7 -17.70 13.31 1.11
CA ARG A 7 -17.46 14.02 -0.16
C ARG A 7 -15.99 14.37 -0.36
N SER A 8 -15.33 14.92 0.65
CA SER A 8 -13.91 15.31 0.58
C SER A 8 -13.01 14.10 0.35
N PHE A 9 -13.37 13.00 1.00
CA PHE A 9 -12.75 11.69 0.89
C PHE A 9 -12.83 11.12 -0.52
N PHE A 10 -14.01 11.17 -1.15
CA PHE A 10 -14.17 10.75 -2.53
C PHE A 10 -13.29 11.57 -3.49
N TYR A 11 -13.33 12.90 -3.40
CA TYR A 11 -12.52 13.76 -4.28
C TYR A 11 -11.02 13.59 -4.05
N PHE A 12 -10.60 13.45 -2.79
CA PHE A 12 -9.20 13.14 -2.46
C PHE A 12 -8.76 11.82 -3.12
N SER A 13 -9.51 10.73 -2.91
CA SER A 13 -9.18 9.44 -3.50
C SER A 13 -9.15 9.47 -5.02
N LEU A 14 -10.11 10.16 -5.65
CA LEU A 14 -10.18 10.25 -7.10
C LEU A 14 -8.98 11.00 -7.67
N VAL A 15 -8.69 12.21 -7.17
CA VAL A 15 -7.57 13.03 -7.64
C VAL A 15 -6.25 12.33 -7.38
N TYR A 16 -6.08 11.77 -6.19
CA TYR A 16 -4.84 11.08 -5.81
C TYR A 16 -4.63 9.79 -6.61
N LEU A 17 -5.68 9.02 -6.90
CA LEU A 17 -5.60 7.84 -7.76
C LEU A 17 -5.17 8.22 -9.18
N ILE A 18 -5.81 9.24 -9.77
CA ILE A 18 -5.44 9.75 -11.10
C ILE A 18 -3.98 10.18 -11.08
N ALA A 19 -3.56 11.01 -10.13
CA ALA A 19 -2.17 11.45 -10.03
C ALA A 19 -1.19 10.26 -9.89
N THR A 20 -1.48 9.29 -9.04
CA THR A 20 -0.63 8.12 -8.82
C THR A 20 -0.56 7.20 -10.05
N THR A 21 -1.60 7.14 -10.88
CA THR A 21 -1.61 6.35 -12.12
C THR A 21 -0.84 7.03 -13.26
N PHE A 22 -0.90 8.36 -13.36
CA PHE A 22 -0.29 9.10 -14.46
C PHE A 22 1.12 9.63 -14.18
N VAL A 23 1.59 9.55 -12.93
CA VAL A 23 2.97 9.92 -12.57
C VAL A 23 3.87 8.69 -12.59
N GLN A 24 5.06 8.82 -13.17
CA GLN A 24 6.05 7.75 -13.18
C GLN A 24 6.60 7.54 -11.76
N HIS A 25 6.43 6.32 -11.26
CA HIS A 25 6.94 5.90 -9.96
C HIS A 25 7.89 4.73 -10.11
N ARG A 26 8.98 4.72 -9.33
CA ARG A 26 9.83 3.53 -9.20
C ARG A 26 9.07 2.36 -8.59
N ASP A 27 8.23 2.64 -7.59
CA ASP A 27 7.44 1.65 -6.85
C ASP A 27 6.05 2.20 -6.55
N ILE A 28 5.08 1.98 -7.45
CA ILE A 28 3.72 2.54 -7.33
C ILE A 28 3.01 2.12 -6.03
N SER A 29 3.30 0.93 -5.52
CA SER A 29 2.70 0.39 -4.29
C SER A 29 2.90 1.32 -3.10
N ARG A 30 4.10 1.89 -2.92
CA ARG A 30 4.40 2.81 -1.80
C ARG A 30 3.67 4.14 -1.96
N TYR A 31 3.61 4.66 -3.18
CA TYR A 31 2.92 5.92 -3.45
C TYR A 31 1.40 5.78 -3.37
N SER A 32 0.86 4.58 -3.52
CA SER A 32 -0.58 4.30 -3.36
C SER A 32 -1.05 4.19 -1.89
N LEU A 33 -0.14 4.14 -0.91
CA LEU A 33 -0.49 3.95 0.52
C LEU A 33 -1.52 4.95 1.07
N PRO A 34 -1.52 6.24 0.70
CA PRO A 34 -2.53 7.19 1.16
C PRO A 34 -3.97 6.86 0.68
N LEU A 35 -4.13 6.03 -0.36
CA LEU A 35 -5.44 5.53 -0.80
C LEU A 35 -5.94 4.35 0.04
N TRP A 36 -5.06 3.71 0.83
CA TRP A 36 -5.39 2.47 1.54
C TRP A 36 -6.57 2.61 2.52
N PRO A 37 -6.65 3.63 3.39
CA PRO A 37 -7.79 3.80 4.29
C PRO A 37 -9.11 3.96 3.52
N MET A 38 -9.04 4.63 2.37
CA MET A 38 -10.19 4.89 1.52
C MET A 38 -10.69 3.61 0.84
N ALA A 39 -9.76 2.76 0.40
CA ALA A 39 -10.09 1.43 -0.11
C ALA A 39 -10.71 0.56 0.99
N CYS A 40 -10.17 0.57 2.22
CA CYS A 40 -10.75 -0.19 3.33
C CYS A 40 -12.18 0.23 3.67
N ILE A 41 -12.47 1.53 3.68
CA ILE A 41 -13.84 2.05 3.93
C ILE A 41 -14.77 1.67 2.78
N ALA A 42 -14.34 1.84 1.52
CA ALA A 42 -15.18 1.54 0.35
C ALA A 42 -15.47 0.04 0.20
N PHE A 43 -14.52 -0.82 0.55
CA PHE A 43 -14.61 -2.27 0.43
C PHE A 43 -14.76 -2.99 1.78
N GLU A 44 -15.34 -2.31 2.78
CA GLU A 44 -15.49 -2.85 4.14
C GLU A 44 -16.16 -4.23 4.15
N SER A 45 -17.22 -4.42 3.36
CA SER A 45 -17.95 -5.69 3.28
C SER A 45 -17.10 -6.83 2.72
N PHE A 46 -16.19 -6.53 1.80
CA PHE A 46 -15.24 -7.49 1.23
C PHE A 46 -14.19 -7.89 2.26
N PHE A 47 -13.52 -6.91 2.89
CA PHE A 47 -12.47 -7.14 3.88
C PHE A 47 -13.00 -7.78 5.17
N THR A 48 -14.24 -7.48 5.55
CA THR A 48 -14.87 -8.04 6.76
C THR A 48 -15.44 -9.46 6.53
N SER A 49 -15.56 -9.90 5.28
CA SER A 49 -16.15 -11.19 4.93
C SER A 49 -15.35 -12.37 5.51
N LYS A 50 -16.07 -13.43 5.91
CA LYS A 50 -15.45 -14.65 6.45
C LYS A 50 -14.48 -15.30 5.46
N LYS A 51 -14.83 -15.30 4.16
CA LYS A 51 -14.00 -15.86 3.09
C LYS A 51 -12.68 -15.11 2.97
N PHE A 52 -12.72 -13.77 2.94
CA PHE A 52 -11.51 -12.95 2.90
C PHE A 52 -10.64 -13.17 4.13
N LYS A 53 -11.23 -13.16 5.34
CA LYS A 53 -10.47 -13.36 6.59
C LYS A 53 -9.74 -14.70 6.64
N ILE A 54 -10.39 -15.78 6.20
CA ILE A 54 -9.76 -17.11 6.14
C ILE A 54 -8.60 -17.10 5.15
N ALA A 55 -8.82 -16.58 3.94
CA ALA A 55 -7.76 -16.48 2.93
C ALA A 55 -6.59 -15.60 3.42
N ALA A 56 -6.88 -14.45 4.02
CA ALA A 56 -5.88 -13.55 4.57
C ALA A 56 -5.09 -14.20 5.72
N MET A 57 -5.73 -14.96 6.61
CA MET A 57 -5.04 -15.65 7.70
C MET A 57 -4.02 -16.69 7.20
N ILE A 58 -4.32 -17.37 6.09
CA ILE A 58 -3.42 -18.35 5.48
C ILE A 58 -2.32 -17.64 4.66
N LEU A 59 -2.67 -16.59 3.93
CA LEU A 59 -1.75 -15.91 3.02
C LEU A 59 -0.81 -14.92 3.72
N LEU A 60 -1.24 -14.28 4.81
CA LEU A 60 -0.43 -13.27 5.51
C LEU A 60 0.95 -13.78 5.95
N PRO A 61 1.08 -14.99 6.55
CA PRO A 61 2.39 -15.55 6.87
C PRO A 61 3.27 -15.75 5.62
N ALA A 62 2.70 -16.24 4.52
CA ALA A 62 3.43 -16.44 3.27
C ALA A 62 3.90 -15.10 2.67
N ILE A 63 3.01 -14.09 2.66
CA ILE A 63 3.33 -12.73 2.19
C ILE A 63 4.42 -12.12 3.08
N PHE A 64 4.33 -12.30 4.40
CA PHE A 64 5.31 -11.77 5.34
C PHE A 64 6.69 -12.40 5.12
N LEU A 65 6.78 -13.73 5.02
CA LEU A 65 8.04 -14.42 4.76
C LEU A 65 8.61 -14.08 3.38
N TYR A 66 7.77 -13.94 2.37
CA TYR A 66 8.19 -13.45 1.05
C TYR A 66 8.76 -12.04 1.15
N ALA A 67 8.05 -11.10 1.78
CA ALA A 67 8.50 -9.73 2.00
C ALA A 67 9.79 -9.67 2.82
N TRP A 68 9.96 -10.56 3.80
CA TRP A 68 11.17 -10.66 4.62
C TRP A 68 12.43 -10.88 3.77
N ASN A 69 12.33 -11.68 2.70
CA ASN A 69 13.46 -11.93 1.80
C ASN A 69 13.93 -10.65 1.06
N PHE A 70 13.03 -9.69 0.80
CA PHE A 70 13.40 -8.44 0.14
C PHE A 70 14.24 -7.50 1.01
N PHE A 71 14.18 -7.63 2.34
CA PHE A 71 15.03 -6.84 3.23
C PHE A 71 16.51 -7.20 3.07
N VAL A 72 16.82 -8.46 2.77
CA VAL A 72 18.21 -8.92 2.55
C VAL A 72 18.82 -8.25 1.30
N GLN A 73 18.00 -7.90 0.32
CA GLN A 73 18.44 -7.24 -0.92
C GLN A 73 18.31 -5.70 -0.86
N ASN A 74 17.64 -5.14 0.17
CA ASN A 74 17.58 -3.71 0.44
C ASN A 74 18.75 -3.28 1.34
N VAL A 75 19.98 -3.64 0.94
CA VAL A 75 21.18 -3.18 1.62
C VAL A 75 21.37 -1.70 1.27
N MET A 76 21.37 -0.84 2.28
CA MET A 76 21.71 0.56 2.08
C MET A 76 23.14 0.63 1.51
N PRO A 77 23.37 1.33 0.38
CA PRO A 77 24.72 1.45 -0.15
C PRO A 77 25.63 2.05 0.92
N ILE A 78 26.80 1.43 1.13
CA ILE A 78 27.81 1.92 2.06
C ILE A 78 28.26 3.30 1.55
N GLY A 79 27.94 4.35 2.33
CA GLY A 79 28.26 5.73 1.96
C GLY A 79 29.73 6.10 2.12
N GLU A 80 30.47 5.33 2.91
CA GLU A 80 31.87 5.58 3.30
C GLU A 80 32.69 4.30 3.14
N TRP A 81 33.51 4.22 2.10
CA TRP A 81 34.36 3.05 1.81
C TRP A 81 35.71 3.07 2.56
N GLN A 82 36.05 4.17 3.25
CA GLN A 82 37.30 4.32 3.99
C GLN A 82 37.61 3.18 4.99
N PRO A 83 36.64 2.56 5.69
CA PRO A 83 36.93 1.45 6.61
C PRO A 83 37.23 0.10 5.94
N PHE A 84 37.06 -0.01 4.62
CA PHE A 84 37.19 -1.26 3.86
C PHE A 84 38.33 -1.22 2.82
N LEU A 85 39.15 -0.15 2.84
CA LEU A 85 40.40 0.01 2.11
C LEU A 85 41.58 -0.13 3.07
#